data_AF-A0A3B9ARC1-F1
#
_entry.id   AF-A0A3B9ARC1-F1
#
_cell.length_a   1.000
_cell.length_b   1.000
_cell.length_c   1.000
_cell.angle_alpha   90.00
_cell.angle_beta   90.00
_cell.angle_gamma   90.00
#
_symmetry.space_group_name_H-M   'P 1'
#
loop_
_entity.id
_entity.type
_entity.pdbx_description
1 polymer ?
#
loop_
_entity_poly.entity_id
_entity_poly.type
_entity_poly.pdbx_seq_one_letter_code
_entity_poly.pdbx_strand_id
1 'polypeptide(L)'
;ILKNDGTAPTVFLTTRTYYDKEYSVIQVNKQNHLSGADITSSAYDFANRVTKTRRDHTGTPPGGSQKTYYIREEYTYDEAGRLRFTRHHVKTTAGAPTSGWVVTAAPVYDELNRLADKRLHASNYDGINPVALGASFNYLQSLDYTYNIRGWLTGINDAASCALQGGAQLAALFNMGLVYESTANGATAQFNGNIAA
;
A
#
# COMPACT_ATOMS: atom_id res chain seq x y z
N ILE A 1 10.98 -27.80 3.23
CA ILE A 1 9.71 -27.81 4.01
C ILE A 1 8.56 -28.46 3.25
N LEU A 2 8.53 -28.36 1.91
CA LEU A 2 7.81 -29.32 1.08
C LEU A 2 8.85 -29.96 0.15
N LYS A 3 9.10 -31.26 0.32
CA LYS A 3 9.78 -32.02 -0.72
C LYS A 3 8.66 -32.56 -1.62
N ASN A 4 8.78 -32.38 -2.92
CA ASN A 4 7.85 -32.99 -3.88
C ASN A 4 8.21 -34.47 -4.11
N ASP A 5 8.45 -35.20 -3.01
CA ASP A 5 8.87 -36.60 -3.00
C ASP A 5 7.80 -37.53 -2.40
N GLY A 6 6.59 -37.01 -2.18
CA GLY A 6 5.46 -37.75 -1.61
C GLY A 6 5.58 -38.03 -0.12
N THR A 7 6.61 -37.51 0.56
CA THR A 7 6.75 -37.67 2.02
C THR A 7 6.01 -36.56 2.79
N ALA A 8 5.42 -36.93 3.93
CA ALA A 8 4.76 -35.96 4.81
C ALA A 8 5.77 -34.95 5.38
N PRO A 9 5.41 -33.66 5.52
CA PRO A 9 6.29 -32.67 6.12
C PRO A 9 6.63 -33.06 7.56
N THR A 10 7.91 -33.07 7.91
CA THR A 10 8.39 -33.31 9.28
C THR A 10 8.63 -32.02 10.06
N VAL A 11 8.46 -30.87 9.41
CA VAL A 11 8.65 -29.54 10.00
C VAL A 11 7.33 -28.79 9.99
N PHE A 12 6.88 -28.36 11.16
CA PHE A 12 5.69 -27.56 11.36
C PHE A 12 6.07 -26.10 11.63
N LEU A 13 5.29 -25.16 11.10
CA LEU A 13 5.44 -23.74 11.37
C LEU A 13 4.28 -23.27 12.24
N THR A 14 4.60 -22.58 13.33
CA THR A 14 3.61 -22.08 14.28
C THR A 14 3.30 -20.61 14.02
N THR A 15 2.03 -20.24 14.16
CA THR A 15 1.57 -18.85 14.22
C THR A 15 0.98 -18.56 15.60
N ARG A 16 1.36 -17.43 16.19
CA ARG A 16 0.81 -16.92 17.45
C ARG A 16 0.26 -15.51 17.21
N THR A 17 -0.97 -15.26 17.63
CA THR A 17 -1.64 -13.96 17.49
C THR A 17 -1.92 -13.39 18.88
N TYR A 18 -1.55 -12.13 19.08
CA TYR A 18 -1.72 -11.39 20.32
C TYR A 18 -2.69 -10.24 20.10
N TYR A 19 -3.52 -9.98 21.10
CA TYR A 19 -4.58 -8.99 21.07
C TYR A 19 -4.45 -8.02 22.24
N ASP A 20 -4.95 -6.80 22.08
CA ASP A 20 -5.20 -5.90 23.20
C ASP A 20 -6.54 -6.23 23.90
N LYS A 21 -6.91 -5.39 24.89
CA LYS A 21 -8.14 -5.57 25.69
C LYS A 21 -9.42 -5.28 24.89
N GLU A 22 -9.30 -4.60 23.75
CA GLU A 22 -10.37 -4.36 22.78
C GLU A 22 -10.45 -5.44 21.69
N TYR A 23 -9.63 -6.49 21.79
CA TYR A 23 -9.52 -7.59 20.82
C TYR A 23 -8.98 -7.16 19.44
N SER A 24 -8.26 -6.04 19.35
CA SER A 24 -7.50 -5.67 18.16
C SER A 24 -6.16 -6.42 18.12
N VAL A 25 -5.75 -6.86 16.92
CA VAL A 25 -4.51 -7.63 16.74
C VAL A 25 -3.29 -6.73 16.85
N ILE A 26 -2.56 -6.83 17.96
CA ILE A 26 -1.35 -6.00 18.20
C ILE A 26 -0.07 -6.67 17.71
N GLN A 27 -0.05 -8.00 17.59
CA GLN A 27 1.10 -8.72 17.06
C GLN A 27 0.74 -10.10 16.49
N VAL A 28 1.38 -10.48 15.38
CA VAL A 28 1.34 -11.82 14.80
C VAL A 28 2.77 -12.33 14.63
N ASN A 29 3.10 -13.43 15.29
CA ASN A 29 4.41 -14.07 15.26
C ASN A 29 4.33 -15.38 14.49
N LYS A 30 4.92 -15.42 13.29
CA LYS A 30 4.96 -16.60 12.43
C LYS A 30 6.37 -17.16 12.36
N GLN A 31 6.54 -18.47 12.49
CA GLN A 31 7.77 -19.12 12.02
C GLN A 31 7.76 -19.18 10.50
N ASN A 32 8.92 -19.04 9.85
CA ASN A 32 9.04 -19.11 8.41
C ASN A 32 9.93 -20.28 7.96
N HIS A 33 9.90 -20.53 6.65
CA HIS A 33 10.58 -21.67 6.05
C HIS A 33 12.12 -21.55 6.00
N LEU A 34 12.67 -20.41 6.40
CA LEU A 34 14.10 -20.10 6.42
C LEU A 34 14.70 -20.20 7.83
N SER A 35 14.07 -21.01 8.70
CA SER A 35 14.47 -21.18 10.10
C SER A 35 14.51 -19.88 10.90
N GLY A 36 13.66 -18.91 10.54
CA GLY A 36 13.48 -17.67 11.27
C GLY A 36 12.01 -17.34 11.50
N ALA A 37 11.68 -16.06 11.59
CA ALA A 37 10.35 -15.60 11.93
C ALA A 37 9.93 -14.35 11.15
N ASP A 38 8.63 -14.21 10.98
CA ASP A 38 7.96 -13.00 10.52
C ASP A 38 7.07 -12.50 11.67
N ILE A 39 7.50 -11.41 12.30
CA ILE A 39 6.80 -10.76 13.41
C ILE A 39 6.18 -9.48 12.88
N THR A 40 4.86 -9.39 12.85
CA THR A 40 4.15 -8.16 12.47
C THR A 40 3.47 -7.56 13.68
N SER A 41 3.75 -6.30 14.00
CA SER A 41 3.09 -5.52 15.04
C SER A 41 2.30 -4.37 14.44
N SER A 42 1.16 -4.06 15.05
CA SER A 42 0.28 -2.97 14.66
C SER A 42 0.03 -2.03 15.85
N ALA A 43 -0.01 -0.74 15.60
CA ALA A 43 -0.47 0.27 16.54
C ALA A 43 -1.73 0.94 16.00
N TYR A 44 -2.65 1.29 16.89
CA TYR A 44 -3.96 1.81 16.56
C TYR A 44 -4.18 3.19 17.20
N ASP A 45 -5.05 4.00 16.61
CA ASP A 45 -5.59 5.18 17.27
C ASP A 45 -6.89 4.88 18.06
N PHE A 46 -7.47 5.91 18.66
CA PHE A 46 -8.70 5.79 19.46
C PHE A 46 -9.92 5.29 18.66
N ALA A 47 -9.92 5.48 17.34
CA ALA A 47 -10.97 5.03 16.44
C ALA A 47 -10.68 3.62 15.89
N ASN A 48 -9.69 2.93 16.46
CA ASN A 48 -9.23 1.61 16.06
C ASN A 48 -8.70 1.55 14.62
N ARG A 49 -8.14 2.66 14.10
CA ARG A 49 -7.47 2.71 12.80
C ARG A 49 -5.98 2.43 12.99
N VAL A 50 -5.39 1.62 12.10
CA VAL A 50 -3.96 1.29 12.16
C VAL A 50 -3.13 2.54 11.84
N THR A 51 -2.37 3.05 12.79
CA THR A 51 -1.50 4.22 12.56
C THR A 51 -0.08 3.82 12.20
N LYS A 52 0.37 2.65 12.64
CA LYS A 52 1.73 2.15 12.39
C LYS A 52 1.75 0.65 12.26
N THR A 53 2.60 0.14 11.38
CA THR A 53 2.96 -1.28 11.35
C THR A 53 4.48 -1.44 11.41
N ARG A 54 4.92 -2.55 12.00
CA ARG A 54 6.31 -2.99 12.00
C ARG A 54 6.33 -4.46 11.62
N ARG A 55 7.10 -4.83 10.62
CA ARG A 55 7.40 -6.21 10.26
C ARG A 55 8.88 -6.48 10.43
N ASP A 56 9.19 -7.44 11.28
CA ASP A 56 10.53 -7.96 11.46
C ASP A 56 10.59 -9.32 10.78
N HIS A 57 11.43 -9.42 9.76
CA HIS A 57 11.69 -10.66 9.06
C HIS A 57 13.11 -11.13 9.39
N THR A 58 13.24 -12.32 9.95
CA THR A 58 14.52 -13.00 10.14
C THR A 58 14.50 -14.31 9.38
N GLY A 59 15.60 -14.64 8.71
CA GLY A 59 15.74 -15.90 7.99
C GLY A 59 17.17 -16.16 7.55
N THR A 60 17.51 -17.43 7.36
CA THR A 60 18.80 -17.85 6.80
C THR A 60 18.56 -18.36 5.38
N PRO A 61 18.97 -17.62 4.33
CA PRO A 61 18.83 -18.08 2.96
C PRO A 61 19.73 -19.30 2.70
N PRO A 62 19.39 -20.15 1.71
CA PRO A 62 20.21 -21.31 1.35
C PRO A 62 21.66 -20.91 1.05
N GLY A 63 22.63 -21.55 1.72
CA GLY A 63 24.05 -21.27 1.55
C GLY A 63 24.52 -19.91 2.13
N GLY A 64 23.68 -19.20 2.88
CA GLY A 64 24.02 -17.91 3.48
C GLY A 64 23.98 -17.88 5.01
N SER A 65 24.26 -16.71 5.56
CA SER A 65 24.11 -16.41 6.99
C SER A 65 22.74 -15.80 7.28
N GLN A 66 22.29 -15.90 8.53
CA GLN A 66 21.06 -15.26 9.01
C GLN A 66 21.03 -13.76 8.63
N LYS A 67 19.89 -13.32 8.11
CA LYS A 67 19.59 -11.91 7.80
C LYS A 67 18.36 -11.49 8.58
N THR A 68 18.32 -10.21 8.93
CA THR A 68 17.15 -9.57 9.54
C THR A 68 16.82 -8.28 8.80
N TYR A 69 15.54 -8.09 8.51
CA TYR A 69 14.98 -6.88 7.92
C TYR A 69 13.87 -6.34 8.81
N TYR A 70 13.88 -5.03 9.01
CA TYR A 70 12.88 -4.29 9.76
C TYR A 70 12.17 -3.36 8.78
N ILE A 71 10.91 -3.67 8.49
CA ILE A 71 10.03 -2.90 7.64
C ILE A 71 9.07 -2.15 8.56
N ARG A 72 8.92 -0.84 8.35
CA ARG A 72 7.99 -0.01 9.13
C ARG A 72 7.16 0.84 8.21
N GLU A 73 5.89 0.96 8.52
CA GLU A 73 4.98 1.85 7.82
C GLU A 73 4.23 2.71 8.83
N GLU A 74 3.98 3.96 8.47
CA GLU A 74 3.10 4.85 9.22
C GLU A 74 2.04 5.44 8.29
N TYR A 75 0.84 5.58 8.84
CA TYR A 75 -0.36 5.99 8.14
C TYR A 75 -0.93 7.25 8.81
N THR A 76 -1.05 8.33 8.03
CA THR A 76 -1.68 9.57 8.47
C THR A 76 -3.11 9.60 7.91
N TYR A 77 -4.11 9.91 8.73
CA TYR A 77 -5.52 9.98 8.34
C TYR A 77 -6.07 11.39 8.48
N ASP A 78 -6.96 11.80 7.57
CA ASP A 78 -7.71 13.03 7.73
C ASP A 78 -8.80 12.91 8.80
N GLU A 79 -9.50 14.03 9.04
CA GLU A 79 -10.56 14.15 10.04
C GLU A 79 -11.76 13.22 9.76
N ALA A 80 -12.00 12.89 8.49
CA ALA A 80 -13.01 11.92 8.06
C ALA A 80 -12.54 10.45 8.16
N GLY A 81 -11.27 10.23 8.54
CA GLY A 81 -10.67 8.91 8.70
C GLY A 81 -10.22 8.25 7.41
N ARG A 82 -10.04 9.02 6.34
CA ARG A 82 -9.46 8.54 5.09
C ARG A 82 -7.94 8.63 5.18
N LEU A 83 -7.25 7.62 4.65
CA LEU A 83 -5.80 7.61 4.58
C LEU A 83 -5.32 8.83 3.78
N ARG A 84 -4.28 9.53 4.22
CA ARG A 84 -3.73 10.71 3.53
C ARG A 84 -2.29 10.54 3.13
N PHE A 85 -1.51 9.83 3.94
CA PHE A 85 -0.12 9.52 3.66
C PHE A 85 0.22 8.13 4.16
N THR A 86 1.00 7.41 3.37
CA THR A 86 1.75 6.25 3.83
C THR A 86 3.23 6.56 3.69
N ARG A 87 3.99 6.46 4.79
CA ARG A 87 5.45 6.46 4.74
C ARG A 87 6.00 5.11 5.14
N HIS A 88 7.10 4.74 4.50
CA HIS A 88 7.72 3.42 4.59
C HIS A 88 9.21 3.56 4.90
N HIS A 89 9.75 2.62 5.65
CA HIS A 89 11.18 2.54 5.93
C HIS A 89 11.62 1.07 6.04
N VAL A 90 12.76 0.74 5.44
CA VAL A 90 13.42 -0.57 5.57
C VAL A 90 14.82 -0.39 6.11
N LYS A 91 15.22 -1.24 7.06
CA LYS A 91 16.63 -1.38 7.46
C LYS A 91 16.99 -2.80 7.88
N THR A 92 18.28 -3.03 8.06
CA THR A 92 18.87 -4.30 8.48
C THR A 92 19.41 -4.27 9.92
N THR A 93 19.35 -3.12 10.61
CA THR A 93 19.81 -2.95 12.00
C THR A 93 18.64 -2.72 12.95
N ALA A 94 18.77 -3.20 14.19
CA ALA A 94 17.74 -3.05 15.22
C ALA A 94 17.51 -1.57 15.62
N GLY A 95 16.47 -1.32 16.41
CA GLY A 95 16.12 0.02 16.93
C GLY A 95 15.09 0.77 16.08
N ALA A 96 14.69 1.97 16.50
CA ALA A 96 13.82 2.83 15.70
C ALA A 96 14.60 3.54 14.56
N PRO A 97 14.00 3.80 13.39
CA PRO A 97 14.61 4.63 12.37
C PRO A 97 14.57 6.11 12.79
N THR A 98 15.66 6.84 12.53
CA THR A 98 15.77 8.29 12.78
C THR A 98 15.75 9.10 11.48
N SER A 99 16.01 8.47 10.34
CA SER A 99 15.99 9.05 9.00
C SER A 99 15.71 7.96 7.95
N GLY A 100 15.70 8.32 6.66
CA GLY A 100 15.55 7.36 5.55
C GLY A 100 14.11 6.89 5.30
N TRP A 101 13.12 7.57 5.87
CA TRP A 101 11.72 7.33 5.54
C TRP A 101 11.40 7.80 4.11
N VAL A 102 10.48 7.12 3.45
CA VAL A 102 9.99 7.51 2.12
C VAL A 102 8.46 7.57 2.17
N VAL A 103 7.86 8.69 1.78
CA VAL A 103 6.40 8.74 1.57
C VAL A 103 6.10 8.02 0.26
N THR A 104 5.50 6.84 0.34
CA THR A 104 5.26 5.99 -0.83
C THR A 104 3.94 6.31 -1.52
N ALA A 105 2.95 6.80 -0.77
CA ALA A 105 1.65 7.17 -1.30
C ALA A 105 1.03 8.34 -0.54
N ALA A 106 0.37 9.24 -1.28
CA ALA A 106 -0.45 10.33 -0.75
C ALA A 106 -1.79 10.40 -1.53
N PRO A 107 -2.79 9.57 -1.15
CA PRO A 107 -4.09 9.58 -1.79
C PRO A 107 -4.88 10.88 -1.51
N VAL A 108 -5.65 11.31 -2.51
CA VAL A 108 -6.57 12.45 -2.48
C VAL A 108 -7.95 11.96 -2.85
N TYR A 109 -8.97 12.47 -2.16
CA TYR A 109 -10.34 12.02 -2.30
C TYR A 109 -11.23 13.17 -2.75
N ASP A 110 -12.24 12.85 -3.54
CA ASP A 110 -13.30 13.78 -3.90
C ASP A 110 -14.31 13.96 -2.75
N GLU A 111 -15.31 14.83 -2.99
CA GLU A 111 -16.38 15.15 -2.05
C GLU A 111 -17.31 13.96 -1.76
N LEU A 112 -17.29 12.93 -2.61
CA LEU A 112 -18.05 11.69 -2.46
C LEU A 112 -17.23 10.58 -1.78
N ASN A 113 -16.05 10.91 -1.23
CA ASN A 113 -15.11 9.97 -0.59
C ASN A 113 -14.51 8.93 -1.53
N ARG A 114 -14.48 9.18 -2.84
CA ARG A 114 -13.80 8.31 -3.82
C ARG A 114 -12.37 8.78 -4.00
N LEU A 115 -11.44 7.87 -4.26
CA LEU A 115 -10.05 8.22 -4.56
C LEU A 115 -10.01 9.00 -5.87
N ALA A 116 -9.65 10.27 -5.84
CA ALA A 116 -9.56 11.15 -7.01
C ALA A 116 -8.16 11.17 -7.61
N ASP A 117 -7.13 11.14 -6.75
CA ASP A 117 -5.73 11.12 -7.17
C ASP A 117 -4.91 10.28 -6.20
N LYS A 118 -3.92 9.54 -6.70
CA LYS A 118 -2.95 8.83 -5.86
C LYS A 118 -1.54 9.21 -6.26
N ARG A 119 -0.96 10.09 -5.46
CA ARG A 119 0.42 10.56 -5.65
C ARG A 119 1.39 9.56 -5.08
N LEU A 120 2.43 9.23 -5.83
CA LEU A 120 3.38 8.18 -5.48
C LEU A 120 4.79 8.77 -5.35
N HIS A 121 5.47 8.36 -4.29
CA HIS A 121 6.85 8.73 -3.98
C HIS A 121 7.08 10.25 -3.87
N ALA A 122 7.02 10.79 -2.65
CA ALA A 122 7.40 12.19 -2.40
C ALA A 122 8.91 12.39 -2.61
N SER A 123 9.30 13.07 -3.69
CA SER A 123 10.70 13.20 -4.11
C SER A 123 11.51 14.21 -3.31
N ASN A 124 10.84 15.11 -2.58
CA ASN A 124 11.47 16.16 -1.76
C ASN A 124 11.17 16.02 -0.26
N TYR A 125 10.73 14.85 0.20
CA TYR A 125 10.54 14.57 1.62
C TYR A 125 11.90 14.39 2.31
N ASP A 126 12.05 14.96 3.52
CA ASP A 126 13.32 14.97 4.28
C ASP A 126 13.74 13.59 4.82
N GLY A 127 12.80 12.64 4.84
CA GLY A 127 13.02 11.29 5.34
C GLY A 127 13.13 11.18 6.86
N ILE A 128 12.79 12.23 7.62
CA ILE A 128 13.02 12.30 9.07
C ILE A 128 11.68 12.44 9.79
N ASN A 129 10.96 13.54 9.55
CA ASN A 129 9.86 13.96 10.41
C ASN A 129 8.52 13.32 10.02
N PRO A 130 7.62 12.97 10.97
CA PRO A 130 6.28 12.51 10.65
C PRO A 130 5.54 13.46 9.69
N VAL A 131 4.76 12.91 8.77
CA VAL A 131 4.06 13.70 7.75
C VAL A 131 2.79 14.30 8.35
N ALA A 132 2.75 15.63 8.43
CA ALA A 132 1.57 16.38 8.83
C ALA A 132 0.48 16.37 7.73
N LEU A 133 -0.78 16.51 8.12
CA LEU A 133 -1.92 16.45 7.20
C LEU A 133 -1.88 17.48 6.06
N GLY A 134 -1.40 18.68 6.34
CA GLY A 134 -1.25 19.76 5.36
C GLY A 134 0.06 19.71 4.56
N ALA A 135 0.87 18.66 4.70
CA ALA A 135 2.14 18.57 3.99
C ALA A 135 1.90 18.49 2.47
N SER A 136 2.75 19.18 1.72
CA SER A 136 2.77 19.13 0.26
C SER A 136 4.17 18.81 -0.22
N PHE A 137 4.26 17.90 -1.18
CA PHE A 137 5.50 17.40 -1.75
C PHE A 137 5.40 17.40 -3.27
N ASN A 138 6.55 17.27 -3.92
CA ASN A 138 6.60 16.85 -5.32
C ASN A 138 6.57 15.33 -5.36
N TYR A 139 5.95 14.78 -6.40
CA TYR A 139 5.78 13.33 -6.51
C TYR A 139 6.36 12.83 -7.83
N LEU A 140 6.88 11.61 -7.84
CA LEU A 140 7.41 11.02 -9.07
C LEU A 140 6.32 10.52 -10.01
N GLN A 141 5.13 10.24 -9.48
CA GLN A 141 3.94 9.90 -10.26
C GLN A 141 2.67 10.40 -9.58
N SER A 142 1.66 10.73 -10.39
CA SER A 142 0.27 10.92 -9.99
C SER A 142 -0.59 9.94 -10.78
N LEU A 143 -1.66 9.46 -10.15
CA LEU A 143 -2.64 8.59 -10.78
C LEU A 143 -4.01 9.25 -10.61
N ASP A 144 -4.53 9.86 -11.66
CA ASP A 144 -5.82 10.55 -11.65
C ASP A 144 -6.95 9.54 -11.93
N TYR A 145 -7.89 9.40 -11.00
CA TYR A 145 -8.98 8.43 -11.12
C TYR A 145 -10.27 9.13 -11.56
N THR A 146 -10.92 8.58 -12.56
CA THR A 146 -12.23 9.07 -13.04
C THR A 146 -13.30 8.01 -12.85
N TYR A 147 -14.53 8.46 -12.60
CA TYR A 147 -15.67 7.59 -12.33
C TYR A 147 -16.90 8.06 -13.10
N ASN A 148 -17.79 7.14 -13.44
CA ASN A 148 -19.13 7.50 -13.89
C ASN A 148 -20.04 7.94 -12.72
N ILE A 149 -21.27 8.38 -13.04
CA ILE A 149 -22.25 8.83 -12.03
C ILE A 149 -22.68 7.72 -11.04
N ARG A 150 -22.41 6.45 -11.35
CA ARG A 150 -22.70 5.29 -10.49
C ARG A 150 -21.50 4.91 -9.60
N GLY A 151 -20.39 5.64 -9.72
CA GLY A 151 -19.18 5.39 -8.95
C GLY A 151 -18.29 4.28 -9.51
N TRP A 152 -18.54 3.79 -10.72
CA TRP A 152 -17.65 2.81 -11.35
C TRP A 152 -16.44 3.51 -11.96
N LEU A 153 -15.26 2.92 -11.77
CA LEU A 153 -14.01 3.43 -12.32
C LEU A 153 -14.08 3.43 -13.86
N THR A 154 -13.88 4.59 -14.48
CA THR A 154 -13.85 4.77 -15.93
C THR A 154 -12.44 4.99 -16.46
N GLY A 155 -11.50 5.39 -15.61
CA GLY A 155 -10.12 5.53 -16.06
C GLY A 155 -9.13 5.85 -14.95
N ILE A 156 -7.86 5.60 -15.28
CA ILE A 156 -6.69 6.02 -14.52
C ILE A 156 -5.79 6.80 -15.48
N ASN A 157 -5.48 8.04 -15.14
CA ASN A 157 -4.88 9.04 -16.03
C ASN A 157 -5.68 9.21 -17.33
N ASP A 158 -5.16 9.99 -18.28
CA ASP A 158 -5.79 10.12 -19.59
C ASP A 158 -5.61 8.81 -20.40
N ALA A 159 -6.71 8.11 -20.64
CA ALA A 159 -6.71 6.86 -21.40
C ALA A 159 -6.20 7.03 -22.84
N ALA A 160 -6.26 8.24 -23.40
CA ALA A 160 -5.76 8.52 -24.75
C ALA A 160 -4.27 8.85 -24.78
N SER A 161 -3.67 9.27 -23.65
CA SER A 161 -2.30 9.78 -23.65
C SER A 161 -1.61 9.73 -22.29
N CYS A 162 -0.34 9.34 -22.30
CA CYS A 162 0.57 9.47 -21.17
C CYS A 162 1.33 10.80 -21.15
N ALA A 163 1.06 11.72 -22.10
CA ALA A 163 1.74 13.00 -22.16
C ALA A 163 1.49 13.86 -20.91
N LEU A 164 2.33 14.88 -20.71
CA LEU A 164 2.12 15.86 -19.66
C LEU A 164 0.77 16.56 -19.86
N GLN A 165 -0.17 16.32 -18.95
CA GLN A 165 -1.49 16.93 -18.97
C GLN A 165 -1.46 18.27 -18.22
N GLY A 166 -2.34 19.21 -18.59
CA GLY A 166 -2.37 20.56 -18.02
C GLY A 166 -2.52 20.54 -16.49
N GLY A 167 -1.51 21.07 -15.78
CA GLY A 167 -1.47 21.11 -14.31
C GLY A 167 -0.70 19.96 -13.64
N ALA A 168 -0.34 18.90 -14.38
CA ALA A 168 0.52 17.84 -13.87
C ALA A 168 2.00 18.30 -13.84
N GLN A 169 2.75 17.85 -12.82
CA GLN A 169 4.19 18.12 -12.72
C GLN A 169 5.03 17.19 -13.59
N LEU A 170 4.51 15.99 -13.90
CA LEU A 170 5.18 14.94 -14.67
C LEU A 170 4.20 14.24 -15.60
N ALA A 171 4.72 13.73 -16.72
CA ALA A 171 3.98 12.85 -17.62
C ALA A 171 3.59 11.55 -16.90
N ALA A 172 2.45 10.99 -17.25
CA ALA A 172 2.00 9.71 -16.70
C ALA A 172 2.87 8.56 -17.24
N LEU A 173 3.18 7.57 -16.42
CA LEU A 173 3.86 6.33 -16.87
C LEU A 173 2.88 5.21 -17.21
N PHE A 174 1.63 5.36 -16.81
CA PHE A 174 0.56 4.39 -16.98
C PHE A 174 -0.75 5.10 -17.26
N ASN A 175 -1.59 4.53 -18.11
CA ASN A 175 -2.98 4.93 -18.27
C ASN A 175 -3.89 3.72 -18.47
N MET A 176 -5.18 3.91 -18.21
CA MET A 176 -6.21 2.89 -18.40
C MET A 176 -7.56 3.57 -18.62
N GLY A 177 -8.35 3.02 -19.53
CA GLY A 177 -9.76 3.36 -19.72
C GLY A 177 -10.64 2.14 -19.55
N LEU A 178 -11.79 2.31 -18.89
CA LEU A 178 -12.84 1.31 -18.75
C LEU A 178 -14.15 1.89 -19.27
N VAL A 179 -14.82 1.14 -20.13
CA VAL A 179 -16.07 1.56 -20.78
C VAL A 179 -17.21 0.66 -20.30
N TYR A 180 -18.39 1.26 -20.12
CA TYR A 180 -19.59 0.57 -19.65
C TYR A 180 -20.75 0.96 -20.57
N GLU A 181 -21.08 2.24 -20.59
CA GLU A 181 -22.31 2.75 -21.21
C GLU A 181 -22.14 3.19 -22.67
N SER A 182 -21.17 2.61 -23.38
CA SER A 182 -20.95 2.92 -24.79
C SER A 182 -20.52 1.69 -25.59
N THR A 183 -20.63 1.79 -26.91
CA THR A 183 -20.29 0.71 -27.84
C THR A 183 -18.83 0.75 -28.28
N ALA A 184 -17.92 1.21 -27.42
CA ALA A 184 -16.50 1.27 -27.74
C ALA A 184 -15.99 -0.12 -28.16
N ASN A 185 -15.09 -0.15 -29.15
CA ASN A 185 -14.50 -1.37 -29.70
C ASN A 185 -15.50 -2.44 -30.19
N GLY A 186 -16.75 -2.05 -30.49
CA GLY A 186 -17.78 -2.98 -30.96
C GLY A 186 -18.52 -3.72 -29.84
N ALA A 187 -18.25 -3.39 -28.58
CA ALA A 187 -18.95 -3.93 -27.43
C ALA A 187 -20.42 -3.47 -27.38
N THR A 188 -21.27 -4.25 -26.71
CA THR A 188 -22.62 -3.80 -26.33
C THR A 188 -22.56 -3.06 -25.00
N ALA A 189 -23.16 -1.87 -24.92
CA ALA A 189 -23.23 -1.10 -23.70
C ALA A 189 -23.84 -1.90 -22.52
N GLN A 190 -23.21 -1.80 -21.36
CA GLN A 190 -23.53 -2.52 -20.14
C GLN A 190 -23.89 -1.55 -19.00
N PHE A 191 -25.20 -1.47 -18.69
CA PHE A 191 -25.76 -0.58 -17.68
C PHE A 191 -25.87 -1.20 -16.28
N ASN A 192 -25.22 -2.35 -16.05
CA ASN A 192 -25.36 -3.15 -14.83
C ASN A 192 -24.05 -3.28 -14.03
N GLY A 193 -22.99 -2.58 -14.45
CA GLY A 193 -21.68 -2.60 -13.79
C GLY A 193 -20.68 -3.52 -14.47
N ASN A 194 -21.12 -4.29 -15.48
CA ASN A 194 -20.21 -5.05 -16.32
C ASN A 194 -19.44 -4.09 -17.23
N ILE A 195 -18.17 -4.38 -17.45
CA ILE A 195 -17.36 -3.64 -18.43
C ILE A 195 -17.86 -4.03 -19.83
N ALA A 196 -18.18 -3.03 -20.65
CA ALA A 196 -18.40 -3.21 -22.08
C ALA A 196 -17.02 -3.23 -22.75
N ALA A 197 -16.57 -4.41 -23.16
CA ALA A 197 -15.26 -4.68 -23.74
C ALA A 197 -15.39 -5.26 -25.16
#